data_AF-A0A3D4GSH9-F1
#
_entry.id   AF-A0A3D4GSH9-F1
#
_cell.length_a   1.000
_cell.length_b   1.000
_cell.length_c   1.000
_cell.angle_alpha   90.00
_cell.angle_beta   90.00
_cell.angle_gamma   90.00
#
_symmetry.space_group_name_H-M   'P 1'
#
loop_
_entity.id
_entity.type
_entity.pdbx_description
1 polymer ?
#
loop_
_entity_poly.entity_id
_entity_poly.type
_entity_poly.pdbx_seq_one_letter_code
_entity_poly.pdbx_strand_id
1 'polypeptide(L)'
;VEEEAIYAAHWSGLMGVIQDIPDESETALLVGHNPGFTKLAEYLTGARIDNMPTCAVVCADFDVKSWRDVAKGGGAMVFFDYPKNN
;
A
#
# COMPACT_ATOMS: atom_id res chain seq x y z
N VAL A 1 -10.82 -13.63 19.39
CA VAL A 1 -11.32 -13.34 18.02
C VAL A 1 -10.22 -12.56 17.35
N GLU A 2 -9.52 -13.23 16.43
CA GLU A 2 -8.13 -12.94 16.08
C GLU A 2 -8.00 -11.59 15.38
N GLU A 3 -7.18 -10.72 15.98
CA GLU A 3 -6.79 -9.37 15.53
C GLU A 3 -6.47 -9.29 14.02
N GLU A 4 -5.98 -10.41 13.48
CA GLU A 4 -5.63 -10.59 12.08
C GLU A 4 -6.82 -10.43 11.12
N ALA A 5 -8.03 -10.86 11.50
CA ALA A 5 -9.23 -10.66 10.68
C ALA A 5 -9.66 -9.19 10.60
N ILE A 6 -9.45 -8.43 11.68
CA ILE A 6 -9.73 -6.99 11.72
C ILE A 6 -8.73 -6.25 10.86
N TYR A 7 -7.44 -6.59 10.97
CA TYR A 7 -6.41 -6.01 10.10
C TYR A 7 -6.56 -6.44 8.65
N ALA A 8 -7.01 -7.67 8.39
CA ALA A 8 -7.30 -8.16 7.05
C ALA A 8 -8.43 -7.36 6.39
N ALA A 9 -9.53 -7.15 7.14
CA ALA A 9 -10.63 -6.32 6.70
C ALA A 9 -10.19 -4.86 6.43
N HIS A 10 -9.24 -4.35 7.21
CA HIS A 10 -8.74 -2.99 7.08
C HIS A 10 -7.92 -2.77 5.79
N TRP A 11 -7.03 -3.69 5.42
CA TRP A 11 -6.27 -3.53 4.16
C TRP A 11 -7.09 -3.90 2.91
N SER A 12 -8.06 -4.83 3.00
CA SER A 12 -8.96 -5.10 1.88
C SER A 12 -9.83 -3.89 1.53
N GLY A 13 -10.24 -3.10 2.54
CA GLY A 13 -10.92 -1.82 2.32
C GLY A 13 -10.03 -0.80 1.61
N LEU A 14 -8.74 -0.74 1.95
CA LEU A 14 -7.77 0.13 1.26
C LEU A 14 -7.55 -0.29 -0.19
N MET A 15 -7.63 -1.58 -0.51
CA MET A 15 -7.59 -2.04 -1.90
C MET A 15 -8.80 -1.54 -2.70
N GLY A 16 -9.99 -1.54 -2.09
CA GLY A 16 -11.17 -0.92 -2.70
C GLY A 16 -10.96 0.57 -2.98
N VAL A 17 -10.40 1.31 -2.01
CA VAL A 17 -10.06 2.73 -2.19
C VAL A 17 -9.10 2.93 -3.36
N ILE A 18 -8.06 2.10 -3.49
CA ILE A 18 -7.11 2.17 -4.61
C ILE A 18 -7.81 1.88 -5.94
N GLN A 19 -8.62 0.81 -6.01
CA GLN A 19 -9.30 0.39 -7.23
C GLN A 19 -10.43 1.35 -7.67
N ASP A 20 -10.88 2.23 -6.78
CA ASP A 20 -11.85 3.29 -7.07
C ASP A 20 -11.20 4.63 -7.46
N ILE A 21 -9.86 4.72 -7.50
CA ILE A 21 -9.16 5.91 -7.98
C ILE A 21 -9.48 6.12 -9.48
N PRO A 22 -9.79 7.34 -9.94
CA PRO A 22 -10.05 7.60 -11.36
C PRO A 22 -8.80 7.34 -12.22
N ASP A 23 -8.98 6.68 -13.37
CA ASP A 23 -7.90 6.29 -14.29
C ASP A 23 -7.14 7.50 -14.88
N GLU A 24 -7.71 8.72 -14.80
CA GLU A 24 -7.02 9.95 -15.19
C GLU A 24 -5.95 10.39 -14.17
N SER A 25 -5.93 9.79 -12.97
CA SER A 25 -4.94 10.09 -11.93
C SER A 25 -3.68 9.27 -12.16
N GLU A 26 -2.58 9.92 -12.55
CA GLU A 26 -1.28 9.25 -12.75
C GLU A 26 -0.58 8.87 -11.43
N THR A 27 -0.93 9.52 -10.31
CA THR A 27 -0.31 9.28 -9.01
C THR A 27 -1.31 9.55 -7.89
N ALA A 28 -1.28 8.71 -6.86
CA ALA A 28 -2.10 8.87 -5.66
C ALA A 28 -1.26 8.71 -4.39
N LEU A 29 -1.58 9.50 -3.36
CA LEU A 29 -0.99 9.39 -2.04
C LEU A 29 -2.07 8.95 -1.04
N LEU A 30 -1.85 7.80 -0.40
CA LEU A 30 -2.69 7.32 0.68
C LEU A 30 -2.01 7.62 2.03
N VAL A 31 -2.78 8.12 2.99
CA VAL A 31 -2.30 8.43 4.35
C VAL A 31 -3.21 7.73 5.36
N GLY A 32 -2.61 7.05 6.34
CA GLY A 32 -3.37 6.38 7.40
C GLY A 32 -2.48 5.69 8.43
N HIS A 33 -3.00 4.64 9.05
CA HIS A 33 -2.40 4.03 10.24
C HIS A 33 -1.83 2.62 9.99
N ASN A 34 -0.77 2.30 10.72
CA ASN A 34 -0.22 0.95 10.82
C ASN A 34 -1.03 0.07 11.79
N PRO A 35 -0.97 -1.26 11.66
CA PRO A 35 -0.21 -2.05 10.67
C PRO A 35 -0.86 -2.13 9.28
N GLY A 36 -2.05 -1.55 9.07
CA GLY A 36 -2.79 -1.64 7.81
C GLY A 36 -1.97 -1.19 6.59
N PHE A 37 -1.25 -0.08 6.70
CA PHE A 37 -0.39 0.43 5.63
C PHE A 37 0.88 -0.40 5.41
N THR A 38 1.50 -0.93 6.47
CA THR A 38 2.61 -1.89 6.33
C THR A 38 2.17 -3.11 5.52
N LYS A 39 1.05 -3.73 5.90
CA LYS A 39 0.50 -4.90 5.19
C LYS A 39 0.10 -4.57 3.75
N LEU A 40 -0.48 -3.39 3.51
CA LEU A 40 -0.83 -2.94 2.17
C LEU A 40 0.40 -2.81 1.28
N ALA A 41 1.46 -2.17 1.77
CA ALA A 41 2.70 -2.01 1.03
C ALA A 41 3.34 -3.36 0.68
N GLU A 42 3.41 -4.29 1.64
CA GLU A 42 3.90 -5.66 1.40
C GLU A 42 3.00 -6.42 0.42
N TYR A 43 1.68 -6.27 0.53
CA TYR A 43 0.72 -6.90 -0.36
C TYR A 43 0.85 -6.42 -1.81
N LEU A 44 0.98 -5.10 -2.01
CA LEU A 44 1.07 -4.50 -3.34
C LEU A 44 2.42 -4.78 -4.01
N THR A 45 3.50 -4.71 -3.24
CA THR A 45 4.86 -4.81 -3.80
C THR A 45 5.47 -6.20 -3.73
N GLY A 46 4.95 -7.08 -2.88
CA GLY A 46 5.59 -8.34 -2.53
C GLY A 46 6.88 -8.19 -1.70
N ALA A 47 7.31 -6.96 -1.39
CA ALA A 47 8.44 -6.71 -0.53
C ALA A 47 8.13 -7.10 0.91
N ARG A 48 9.18 -7.42 1.67
CA ARG A 48 9.09 -7.63 3.11
C ARG A 48 9.55 -6.35 3.81
N ILE A 49 8.62 -5.63 4.44
CA ILE A 49 8.86 -4.35 5.11
C ILE A 49 8.87 -4.55 6.64
N ASP A 50 8.13 -5.55 7.15
CA ASP A 50 7.94 -5.93 8.55
C ASP A 50 7.27 -4.83 9.43
N ASN A 51 7.76 -3.59 9.38
CA ASN A 51 7.19 -2.45 10.09
C ASN A 51 7.55 -1.11 9.44
N MET A 52 6.54 -0.32 9.09
CA MET A 52 6.72 1.08 8.70
C MET A 52 6.77 2.00 9.94
N PRO A 53 7.85 2.74 10.21
CA PRO A 53 7.85 3.77 11.25
C PRO A 53 6.79 4.86 11.01
N THR A 54 6.49 5.65 12.04
CA THR A 54 5.65 6.86 11.88
C THR A 54 6.23 7.77 10.80
N CYS A 55 5.36 8.26 9.92
CA CYS A 55 5.72 9.07 8.75
C CYS A 55 6.62 8.36 7.73
N ALA A 56 6.69 7.04 7.74
CA ALA A 56 7.32 6.32 6.65
C ALA A 56 6.46 6.36 5.39
N VAL A 57 7.11 6.36 4.22
CA VAL A 57 6.50 6.43 2.90
C VAL A 57 7.05 5.28 2.05
N VAL A 58 6.16 4.55 1.41
CA VAL A 58 6.51 3.58 0.36
C VAL A 58 5.92 4.11 -0.95
N CYS A 59 6.74 4.14 -1.99
CA CYS A 59 6.29 4.40 -3.35
C CYS A 59 6.36 3.10 -4.15
N ALA A 60 5.27 2.80 -4.86
CA ALA A 60 5.15 1.66 -5.74
C ALA A 60 4.61 2.12 -7.09
N ASP A 61 5.28 1.71 -8.16
CA ASP A 61 4.86 1.94 -9.54
C ASP A 61 4.13 0.70 -10.05
N PHE A 62 3.05 0.90 -10.82
CA PHE A 62 2.25 -0.18 -11.37
C PHE A 62 2.22 -0.07 -12.90
N ASP A 63 2.60 -1.15 -13.59
CA ASP A 63 2.45 -1.26 -15.05
C ASP A 63 1.04 -1.76 -15.40
N VAL A 64 0.04 -0.90 -15.17
CA VAL A 64 -1.39 -1.19 -15.40
C VAL A 64 -2.06 -0.03 -16.14
N LYS A 65 -3.17 -0.31 -16.83
CA LYS A 65 -3.93 0.70 -17.56
C LYS A 65 -5.06 1.34 -16.76
N SER A 66 -5.47 0.69 -15.68
CA SER A 66 -6.52 1.15 -14.78
C SER A 66 -6.15 0.84 -13.34
N TRP A 67 -6.57 1.70 -12.42
CA TRP A 67 -6.40 1.47 -10.98
C TRP A 67 -7.13 0.19 -10.51
N ARG A 68 -8.18 -0.22 -11.21
CA ARG A 68 -8.90 -1.47 -10.96
C ARG A 68 -8.05 -2.71 -11.18
N ASP A 69 -7.05 -2.62 -12.05
CA ASP A 69 -6.16 -3.73 -12.37
C ASP A 69 -5.00 -3.85 -11.36
N VAL A 70 -4.87 -2.91 -10.41
CA VAL A 70 -3.91 -3.02 -9.31
C VAL A 70 -4.23 -4.25 -8.47
N ALA A 71 -3.25 -5.15 -8.37
CA ALA A 71 -3.38 -6.43 -7.71
C ALA A 71 -2.15 -6.75 -6.86
N LYS A 72 -2.27 -7.82 -6.08
CA LYS A 72 -1.19 -8.34 -5.21
C LYS A 72 0.11 -8.53 -5.99
N GLY A 73 1.21 -7.97 -5.47
CA GLY A 73 2.55 -8.12 -6.04
C GLY A 73 2.75 -7.48 -7.41
N GLY A 74 1.79 -6.67 -7.89
CA GLY A 74 1.89 -5.98 -9.17
C GLY A 74 2.66 -4.66 -9.13
N GLY A 75 3.00 -4.18 -7.93
CA GLY A 75 3.73 -2.92 -7.74
C GLY A 75 5.25 -3.14 -7.67
N ALA A 76 6.00 -2.40 -8.47
CA ALA A 76 7.45 -2.28 -8.30
C ALA A 76 7.74 -1.23 -7.22
N MET A 77 8.37 -1.62 -6.11
CA MET A 77 8.75 -0.67 -5.07
C MET A 77 9.88 0.24 -5.58
N VAL A 78 9.58 1.54 -5.70
CA VAL A 78 10.52 2.56 -6.17
C VAL A 78 11.41 3.03 -5.02
N PHE A 79 10.80 3.35 -3.88
CA PHE A 79 11.51 3.71 -2.66
C PHE A 79 10.71 3.37 -1.40
N PHE A 80 11.45 3.23 -0.29
CA PHE A 80 10.93 3.21 1.06
C PHE A 80 11.77 4.18 1.90
N ASP A 81 11.13 5.17 2.50
CA ASP A 81 11.81 6.22 3.25
C ASP A 81 11.07 6.59 4.55
N TYR A 82 11.78 7.15 5.53
CA TYR A 82 11.21 7.59 6.80
C TYR A 82 12.14 8.62 7.48
N PRO A 83 11.66 9.46 8.41
CA PRO A 83 12.42 10.61 8.93
C PRO A 83 13.78 10.32 9.60
N LYS A 84 14.09 9.07 9.92
CA LYS A 84 15.35 8.64 10.57
C LYS A 84 16.15 7.68 9.69
N ASN A 85 15.89 7.68 8.38
CA ASN A 85 16.60 6.92 7.38
C ASN A 85 17.80 7.77 6.91
N ASN A 86 18.93 7.64 7.61
CA ASN A 86 20.20 8.30 7.26
C ASN A 86 21.28 7.24 7.00
#